data_AF-A0A538N7S4-F1
#
_entry.id   AF-A0A538N7S4-F1
#
_cell.length_a   1.000
_cell.length_b   1.000
_cell.length_c   1.000
_cell.angle_alpha   90.00
_cell.angle_beta   90.00
_cell.angle_gamma   90.00
#
_symmetry.space_group_name_H-M   'P 1'
#
loop_
_entity.id
_entity.type
_entity.pdbx_description
1 polymer ?
#
loop_
_entity_poly.entity_id
_entity_poly.type
_entity_poly.pdbx_seq_one_letter_code
_entity_poly.pdbx_strand_id
1 'polypeptide(L)'
;MTIDSLSLDPVNGRSLNPTCQSQILGGLEYVNFAYLTKSGVPQGPPDPLHFQFIGSGQPDPTKVLFLNPGDQARVTMHDTAQGLLAQVDDLTTGESGSMTASAANGFGQIKFAPGTGTTQCKALPYDFHPMYSTSSPQTRVPWTAHSYNVAFSDEIGHFDFCTKIDVNTGSCSGLEGVPGDQEPADGDDNACFGAAQSLALPVTGCLDTNAGFDGPSYQPVWPDGDTVHHPTAVLFSSPRTGAGYTVPYQQAAFEADLPRIETADFGGSCNQVTGAGCTKIPITDDKQPAAFYPYYSTVSTGAGCRWGIGSTLPNTISDFGRNNQVGDLLALTYTNGHGTVSVIEDYRNIMSNVPC
;
A
#
# COMPACT_ATOMS: atom_id res chain seq x y z
N MET A 1 -6.87 -6.71 6.19
CA MET A 1 -7.11 -5.41 6.83
C MET A 1 -5.89 -5.06 7.64
N THR A 2 -5.27 -3.94 7.29
CA THR A 2 -4.17 -3.36 8.04
C THR A 2 -4.61 -2.01 8.62
N ILE A 3 -4.07 -1.66 9.78
CA ILE A 3 -4.14 -0.30 10.32
C ILE A 3 -2.73 0.10 10.73
N ASP A 4 -2.16 0.98 9.93
CA ASP A 4 -0.81 1.48 10.04
C ASP A 4 -0.81 2.77 10.87
N SER A 5 0.19 2.94 11.74
CA SER A 5 0.21 4.03 12.71
C SER A 5 1.62 4.47 13.03
N LEU A 6 1.87 5.77 12.88
CA LEU A 6 3.16 6.38 13.19
C LEU A 6 3.25 6.81 14.66
N SER A 7 4.20 6.23 15.39
CA SER A 7 4.44 6.52 16.81
C SER A 7 5.46 7.65 17.00
N LEU A 8 5.09 8.84 16.54
CA LEU A 8 5.90 10.06 16.56
C LEU A 8 5.13 11.22 17.20
N ASP A 9 5.82 12.01 18.03
CA ASP A 9 5.37 13.32 18.47
C ASP A 9 6.01 14.39 17.56
N PRO A 10 5.28 14.91 16.56
CA PRO A 10 5.82 15.89 15.62
C PRO A 10 6.02 17.28 16.26
N VAL A 11 5.49 17.53 17.45
CA VAL A 11 5.64 18.82 18.15
C VAL A 11 6.97 18.89 18.87
N ASN A 12 7.37 17.80 19.54
CA ASN A 12 8.62 17.75 20.31
C ASN A 12 9.73 16.96 19.62
N GLY A 13 9.48 16.40 18.42
CA GLY A 13 10.44 15.61 17.66
C GLY A 13 10.87 14.32 18.38
N ARG A 14 9.94 13.67 19.10
CA ARG A 14 10.22 12.47 19.88
C ARG A 14 9.55 11.26 19.24
N SER A 15 10.29 10.17 19.10
CA SER A 15 9.76 8.88 18.67
C SER A 15 9.49 7.97 19.87
N LEU A 16 8.74 6.89 19.63
CA LEU A 16 8.58 5.78 20.56
C LEU A 16 9.95 5.25 21.03
N ASN A 17 10.05 4.71 22.24
CA ASN A 17 11.31 4.15 22.70
C ASN A 17 11.76 2.94 21.82
N PRO A 18 13.07 2.80 21.53
CA PRO A 18 13.57 1.72 20.68
C PRO A 18 13.25 0.31 21.19
N THR A 19 13.16 0.11 22.52
CA THR A 19 12.83 -1.19 23.10
C THR A 19 11.42 -1.64 22.73
N CYS A 20 10.44 -0.74 22.69
CA CYS A 20 9.10 -1.07 22.26
C CYS A 20 9.03 -1.21 20.74
N GLN A 21 9.73 -0.36 19.97
CA GLN A 21 9.82 -0.52 18.52
C GLN A 21 10.33 -1.91 18.12
N SER A 22 11.33 -2.46 18.81
CA SER A 22 11.85 -3.80 18.49
C SER A 22 10.93 -4.96 18.90
N GLN A 23 9.82 -4.69 19.58
CA GLN A 23 8.87 -5.71 20.08
C GLN A 23 7.57 -5.77 19.28
N ILE A 24 7.33 -4.80 18.40
CA ILE A 24 6.05 -4.61 17.73
C ILE A 24 6.20 -4.74 16.21
N LEU A 25 5.20 -5.32 15.56
CA LEU A 25 5.14 -5.40 14.10
C LEU A 25 5.18 -3.98 13.51
N GLY A 26 6.13 -3.71 12.61
CA GLY A 26 6.34 -2.41 11.93
C GLY A 26 7.17 -1.38 12.71
N GLY A 27 7.48 -1.62 13.99
CA GLY A 27 8.37 -0.75 14.76
C GLY A 27 7.83 0.66 14.99
N LEU A 28 8.47 1.68 14.43
CA LEU A 28 8.03 3.08 14.60
C LEU A 28 6.68 3.33 13.92
N GLU A 29 6.49 2.74 12.74
CA GLU A 29 5.24 2.69 11.99
C GLU A 29 4.61 1.32 12.18
N TYR A 30 3.93 1.16 13.30
CA TYR A 30 3.43 -0.15 13.70
C TYR A 30 2.12 -0.50 13.00
N VAL A 31 1.91 -1.80 12.82
CA VAL A 31 0.80 -2.33 12.00
C VAL A 31 -0.09 -3.24 12.82
N ASN A 32 -1.40 -2.94 12.86
CA ASN A 32 -2.39 -3.96 13.19
C ASN A 32 -2.68 -4.78 11.92
N PHE A 33 -2.69 -6.10 11.99
CA PHE A 33 -2.89 -6.95 10.82
C PHE A 33 -3.92 -8.05 11.08
N ALA A 34 -4.93 -8.15 10.21
CA ALA A 34 -5.88 -9.26 10.22
C ALA A 34 -6.35 -9.62 8.80
N TYR A 35 -6.42 -10.91 8.49
CA TYR A 35 -7.16 -11.37 7.32
C TYR A 35 -8.67 -11.13 7.45
N LEU A 36 -9.35 -10.96 6.32
CA LEU A 36 -10.81 -10.98 6.26
C LEU A 36 -11.27 -12.42 6.45
N THR A 37 -11.87 -12.73 7.60
CA THR A 37 -12.31 -14.09 7.91
C THR A 37 -13.79 -14.26 7.62
N LYS A 38 -14.20 -15.49 7.32
CA LYS A 38 -15.60 -15.87 7.06
C LYS A 38 -16.52 -15.59 8.25
N SER A 39 -15.97 -15.52 9.46
CA SER A 39 -16.70 -15.25 10.71
C SER A 39 -16.62 -13.79 11.17
N GLY A 40 -15.74 -12.95 10.59
CA GLY A 40 -15.45 -11.61 11.10
C GLY A 40 -14.58 -11.56 12.36
N VAL A 41 -14.16 -12.73 12.88
CA VAL A 41 -13.27 -12.87 14.04
C VAL A 41 -11.84 -13.15 13.56
N PRO A 42 -10.81 -12.44 14.04
CA PRO A 42 -9.43 -12.69 13.63
C PRO A 42 -8.98 -14.13 13.90
N GLN A 43 -8.17 -14.68 12.99
CA GLN A 43 -7.60 -16.01 13.17
C GLN A 43 -6.53 -16.07 14.28
N GLY A 44 -5.90 -14.93 14.58
CA GLY A 44 -4.92 -14.69 15.62
C GLY A 44 -4.93 -13.21 16.06
N PRO A 45 -4.18 -12.83 17.10
CA PRO A 45 -4.17 -11.46 17.62
C PRO A 45 -3.76 -10.44 16.55
N PRO A 46 -4.59 -9.43 16.25
CA PRO A 46 -4.27 -8.47 15.21
C PRO A 46 -3.40 -7.31 15.70
N ASP A 47 -3.28 -7.09 17.01
CA ASP A 47 -2.50 -5.97 17.55
C ASP A 47 -0.98 -6.16 17.33
N PRO A 48 -0.23 -5.07 17.12
CA PRO A 48 1.17 -5.11 16.76
C PRO A 48 2.09 -5.73 17.83
N LEU A 49 1.70 -5.74 19.12
CA LEU A 49 2.54 -6.26 20.21
C LEU A 49 2.37 -7.77 20.40
N HIS A 50 1.17 -8.29 20.14
CA HIS A 50 0.88 -9.72 20.30
C HIS A 50 0.75 -10.47 18.97
N PHE A 51 1.03 -9.80 17.84
CA PHE A 51 1.02 -10.40 16.51
C PHE A 51 1.86 -11.69 16.47
N GLN A 52 1.31 -12.71 15.82
CA GLN A 52 1.97 -14.00 15.67
C GLN A 52 2.22 -14.27 14.20
N PHE A 53 3.49 -14.38 13.77
CA PHE A 53 3.83 -14.63 12.36
C PHE A 53 3.07 -15.80 11.75
N ILE A 54 2.95 -16.92 12.47
CA ILE A 54 2.17 -18.07 12.01
C ILE A 54 0.67 -17.90 12.33
N GLY A 55 0.31 -17.67 13.59
CA GLY A 55 -1.11 -17.67 14.01
C GLY A 55 -1.93 -16.51 13.45
N SER A 56 -1.29 -15.40 13.11
CA SER A 56 -1.92 -14.18 12.58
C SER A 56 -1.53 -13.95 11.12
N GLY A 57 -0.25 -14.15 10.77
CA GLY A 57 0.30 -13.86 9.44
C GLY A 57 0.14 -14.97 8.40
N GLN A 58 0.05 -16.26 8.77
CA GLN A 58 -0.18 -17.33 7.82
C GLN A 58 -1.69 -17.58 7.64
N PRO A 59 -2.28 -17.43 6.45
CA PRO A 59 -3.72 -17.51 6.28
C PRO A 59 -4.21 -18.97 6.46
N ASP A 60 -5.19 -19.16 7.34
CA ASP A 60 -5.88 -20.45 7.53
C ASP A 60 -7.03 -20.58 6.52
N PRO A 61 -6.95 -21.49 5.53
CA PRO A 61 -7.97 -21.63 4.47
C PRO A 61 -9.35 -22.06 4.99
N THR A 62 -9.43 -22.54 6.24
CA THR A 62 -10.72 -22.87 6.87
C THR A 62 -11.40 -21.66 7.51
N LYS A 63 -10.67 -20.55 7.70
CA LYS A 63 -11.16 -19.33 8.37
C LYS A 63 -11.18 -18.11 7.45
N VAL A 64 -10.17 -17.96 6.61
CA VAL A 64 -9.95 -16.79 5.75
C VAL A 64 -10.74 -16.91 4.45
N LEU A 65 -11.24 -15.78 3.92
CA LEU A 65 -11.77 -15.73 2.56
C LEU A 65 -10.61 -15.73 1.56
N PHE A 66 -10.66 -16.63 0.58
CA PHE A 66 -9.75 -16.64 -0.57
C PHE A 66 -10.54 -16.31 -1.83
N LEU A 67 -9.95 -15.49 -2.69
CA LEU A 67 -10.44 -15.21 -4.04
C LEU A 67 -9.56 -15.94 -5.05
N ASN A 68 -10.16 -16.42 -6.13
CA ASN A 68 -9.47 -17.00 -7.28
C ASN A 68 -9.36 -15.99 -8.43
N PRO A 69 -8.38 -16.16 -9.33
CA PRO A 69 -8.35 -15.41 -10.57
C PRO A 69 -9.66 -15.53 -11.33
N GLY A 70 -10.26 -14.38 -11.66
CA GLY A 70 -11.53 -14.29 -12.38
C GLY A 70 -12.78 -14.20 -11.49
N ASP A 71 -12.64 -14.28 -10.17
CA ASP A 71 -13.77 -14.08 -9.25
C ASP A 71 -14.28 -12.64 -9.31
N GLN A 72 -15.61 -12.48 -9.18
CA GLN A 72 -16.26 -11.18 -9.09
C GLN A 72 -16.53 -10.87 -7.63
N ALA A 73 -15.81 -9.89 -7.08
CA ALA A 73 -15.97 -9.49 -5.69
C ALA A 73 -16.66 -8.14 -5.55
N ARG A 74 -17.34 -7.95 -4.42
CA ARG A 74 -17.81 -6.65 -3.95
C ARG A 74 -17.07 -6.28 -2.68
N VAL A 75 -16.43 -5.12 -2.69
CA VAL A 75 -15.77 -4.56 -1.50
C VAL A 75 -16.68 -3.53 -0.87
N THR A 76 -16.89 -3.65 0.45
CA THR A 76 -17.67 -2.72 1.25
C THR A 76 -16.83 -2.23 2.42
N MET A 77 -16.76 -0.91 2.60
CA MET A 77 -16.15 -0.27 3.77
C MET A 77 -17.14 0.70 4.40
N HIS A 78 -17.30 0.65 5.73
CA HIS A 78 -18.08 1.64 6.47
C HIS A 78 -17.73 1.66 7.94
N ASP A 79 -18.00 2.79 8.58
CA ASP A 79 -17.84 2.94 10.02
C ASP A 79 -18.99 2.27 10.78
N THR A 80 -18.67 1.59 11.89
CA THR A 80 -19.64 0.97 12.79
C THR A 80 -19.57 1.61 14.17
N ALA A 81 -20.43 1.20 15.10
CA ALA A 81 -20.32 1.65 16.49
C ALA A 81 -19.06 1.12 17.22
N GLN A 82 -18.31 0.19 16.63
CA GLN A 82 -17.15 -0.49 17.25
C GLN A 82 -15.88 -0.35 16.40
N GLY A 83 -15.88 0.45 15.34
CA GLY A 83 -14.74 0.68 14.45
C GLY A 83 -15.07 0.47 12.97
N LEU A 84 -14.09 0.71 12.11
CA LEU A 84 -14.19 0.55 10.66
C LEU A 84 -14.36 -0.93 10.30
N LEU A 85 -15.39 -1.24 9.52
CA LEU A 85 -15.59 -2.53 8.88
C LEU A 85 -15.02 -2.51 7.46
N ALA A 86 -14.27 -3.57 7.12
CA ALA A 86 -14.01 -3.98 5.75
C ALA A 86 -14.70 -5.33 5.49
N GLN A 87 -15.39 -5.47 4.37
CA GLN A 87 -16.06 -6.69 3.95
C GLN A 87 -15.84 -6.92 2.46
N VAL A 88 -15.63 -8.18 2.10
CA VAL A 88 -15.54 -8.66 0.72
C VAL A 88 -16.54 -9.78 0.54
N ASP A 89 -17.46 -9.60 -0.42
CA ASP A 89 -18.39 -10.63 -0.86
C ASP A 89 -17.91 -11.18 -2.20
N ASP A 90 -17.57 -12.46 -2.26
CA ASP A 90 -17.30 -13.16 -3.51
C ASP A 90 -18.64 -13.53 -4.16
N LEU A 91 -19.00 -12.80 -5.21
CA LEU A 91 -20.25 -13.00 -5.95
C LEU A 91 -20.20 -14.23 -6.87
N THR A 92 -19.01 -14.77 -7.15
CA THR A 92 -18.85 -15.99 -7.94
C THR A 92 -19.18 -17.22 -7.08
N THR A 93 -18.59 -17.31 -5.89
CA THR A 93 -18.76 -18.48 -5.01
C THR A 93 -19.89 -18.32 -4.00
N GLY A 94 -20.29 -17.08 -3.70
CA GLY A 94 -21.23 -16.74 -2.64
C GLY A 94 -20.61 -16.71 -1.25
N GLU A 95 -19.29 -16.92 -1.12
CA GLU A 95 -18.58 -16.74 0.15
C GLU A 95 -18.39 -15.27 0.50
N SER A 96 -18.12 -14.98 1.77
CA SER A 96 -17.84 -13.62 2.24
C SER A 96 -16.83 -13.65 3.38
N GLY A 97 -16.04 -12.58 3.48
CA GLY A 97 -15.06 -12.37 4.53
C GLY A 97 -15.17 -10.94 5.04
N SER A 98 -15.03 -10.75 6.35
CA SER A 98 -15.13 -9.43 6.96
C SER A 98 -14.15 -9.24 8.10
N MET A 99 -13.92 -8.00 8.48
CA MET A 99 -13.16 -7.63 9.67
C MET A 99 -13.58 -6.24 10.15
N THR A 100 -13.81 -6.10 11.45
CA THR A 100 -13.98 -4.79 12.11
C THR A 100 -12.74 -4.49 12.94
N ALA A 101 -12.10 -3.34 12.72
CA ALA A 101 -10.94 -2.88 13.50
C ALA A 101 -11.35 -2.38 14.90
N SER A 102 -11.78 -3.33 15.73
CA SER A 102 -12.31 -3.10 17.07
C SER A 102 -11.43 -3.69 18.16
N ALA A 103 -11.49 -3.09 19.34
CA ALA A 103 -10.93 -3.61 20.58
C ALA A 103 -11.47 -5.01 20.89
N ALA A 104 -12.74 -5.28 20.56
CA ALA A 104 -13.38 -6.59 20.76
C ALA A 104 -12.77 -7.68 19.86
N ASN A 105 -12.34 -7.32 18.64
CA ASN A 105 -11.54 -8.19 17.77
C ASN A 105 -10.06 -8.20 18.15
N GLY A 106 -9.65 -7.47 19.18
CA GLY A 106 -8.27 -7.44 19.66
C GLY A 106 -7.37 -6.45 18.92
N PHE A 107 -7.92 -5.50 18.15
CA PHE A 107 -7.14 -4.38 17.61
C PHE A 107 -6.69 -3.46 18.75
N GLY A 108 -5.55 -2.80 18.55
CA GLY A 108 -5.02 -1.90 19.57
C GLY A 108 -4.01 -0.89 19.06
N GLN A 109 -3.86 0.18 19.83
CA GLN A 109 -2.83 1.21 19.64
C GLN A 109 -1.69 1.02 20.64
N ILE A 110 -0.46 1.30 20.25
CA ILE A 110 0.67 1.27 21.17
C ILE A 110 0.69 2.54 22.02
N LYS A 111 0.74 2.37 23.35
CA LYS A 111 0.88 3.50 24.27
C LYS A 111 2.21 4.21 24.00
N PHE A 112 2.13 5.46 23.55
CA PHE A 112 3.31 6.28 23.32
C PHE A 112 4.11 6.48 24.62
N ALA A 113 5.36 6.02 24.62
CA ALA A 113 6.29 6.13 25.73
C ALA A 113 7.67 6.52 25.18
N PRO A 114 7.91 7.82 24.95
CA PRO A 114 9.16 8.30 24.36
C PRO A 114 10.31 8.30 25.37
N GLY A 115 11.55 8.16 24.88
CA GLY A 115 12.78 8.34 25.66
C GLY A 115 13.72 7.13 25.63
N THR A 116 15.01 7.38 25.86
CA THR A 116 16.09 6.38 25.76
C THR A 116 16.33 5.55 27.03
N GLY A 117 15.53 5.77 28.09
CA GLY A 117 15.63 5.07 29.37
C GLY A 117 14.35 4.36 29.82
N THR A 118 13.33 4.34 28.96
CA THR A 118 12.08 3.61 29.21
C THR A 118 12.04 2.38 28.33
N THR A 119 11.61 1.25 28.91
CA THR A 119 11.37 -0.02 28.21
C THR A 119 9.88 -0.35 28.15
N GLN A 120 9.02 0.61 28.49
CA GLN A 120 7.57 0.41 28.51
C GLN A 120 7.07 0.14 27.09
N CYS A 121 6.40 -1.00 26.93
CA CYS A 121 5.66 -1.34 25.74
C CYS A 121 4.30 -1.92 26.15
N LYS A 122 3.22 -1.32 25.66
CA LYS A 122 1.86 -1.72 26.01
C LYS A 122 0.91 -1.43 24.85
N ALA A 123 0.23 -2.47 24.38
CA ALA A 123 -0.94 -2.33 23.53
C ALA A 123 -2.15 -1.91 24.38
N LEU A 124 -2.90 -0.93 23.90
CA LEU A 124 -4.17 -0.47 24.45
C LEU A 124 -5.28 -0.91 23.48
N PRO A 125 -6.30 -1.67 23.93
CA PRO A 125 -7.45 -1.99 23.09
C PRO A 125 -8.07 -0.72 22.51
N TYR A 126 -8.36 -0.72 21.21
CA TYR A 126 -8.82 0.47 20.52
C TYR A 126 -9.78 0.14 19.37
N ASP A 127 -10.83 0.95 19.25
CA ASP A 127 -11.77 0.92 18.13
C ASP A 127 -11.31 1.98 17.12
N PHE A 128 -10.84 1.55 15.96
CA PHE A 128 -10.32 2.45 14.93
C PHE A 128 -11.47 2.95 14.05
N HIS A 129 -11.71 4.26 14.08
CA HIS A 129 -12.74 4.93 13.28
C HIS A 129 -12.12 5.88 12.26
N PRO A 130 -12.79 6.14 11.12
CA PRO A 130 -12.44 7.27 10.26
C PRO A 130 -12.43 8.58 11.07
N MET A 131 -11.40 9.40 10.87
CA MET A 131 -11.26 10.66 11.63
C MET A 131 -12.38 11.66 11.35
N TYR A 132 -12.99 11.59 10.17
CA TYR A 132 -14.05 12.49 9.73
C TYR A 132 -15.30 11.70 9.31
N SER A 133 -16.47 12.16 9.76
CA SER A 133 -17.77 11.63 9.33
C SER A 133 -18.12 12.01 7.88
N THR A 134 -17.54 13.10 7.38
CA THR A 134 -17.59 13.53 5.98
C THR A 134 -16.22 14.06 5.57
N SER A 135 -15.74 13.68 4.39
CA SER A 135 -14.42 14.08 3.89
C SER A 135 -14.52 14.84 2.57
N SER A 136 -13.57 15.74 2.34
CA SER A 136 -13.28 16.45 1.10
C SER A 136 -11.76 16.41 0.84
N PRO A 137 -11.27 16.91 -0.30
CA PRO A 137 -9.83 17.03 -0.53
C PRO A 137 -9.06 17.88 0.51
N GLN A 138 -9.76 18.60 1.40
CA GLN A 138 -9.19 19.44 2.45
C GLN A 138 -9.15 18.77 3.83
N THR A 139 -9.90 17.68 4.05
CA THR A 139 -9.96 16.99 5.35
C THR A 139 -8.94 15.86 5.37
N ARG A 140 -7.67 16.25 5.54
CA ARG A 140 -6.52 15.34 5.54
C ARG A 140 -5.78 15.42 6.87
N VAL A 141 -5.21 14.30 7.29
CA VAL A 141 -4.36 14.22 8.49
C VAL A 141 -2.99 14.83 8.19
N PRO A 142 -2.50 15.81 8.99
CA PRO A 142 -1.22 16.48 8.75
C PRO A 142 -0.01 15.66 9.29
N TRP A 143 -0.16 14.33 9.34
CA TRP A 143 0.85 13.36 9.82
C TRP A 143 0.68 11.99 9.12
N THR A 144 0.40 11.99 7.81
CA THR A 144 0.16 10.77 7.01
C THR A 144 1.29 10.49 6.03
N ALA A 145 1.53 9.22 5.71
CA ALA A 145 2.47 8.82 4.67
C ALA A 145 2.02 9.32 3.29
N HIS A 146 0.74 9.19 2.96
CA HIS A 146 0.17 9.66 1.69
C HIS A 146 -1.22 10.28 1.90
N SER A 147 -1.71 11.01 0.89
CA SER A 147 -2.73 12.04 1.07
C SER A 147 -4.09 11.67 0.46
N TYR A 148 -4.25 10.46 -0.05
CA TYR A 148 -5.55 9.93 -0.45
C TYR A 148 -6.49 9.69 0.75
N ASN A 149 -7.79 9.54 0.46
CA ASN A 149 -8.82 9.18 1.44
C ASN A 149 -9.29 7.73 1.20
N VAL A 150 -10.24 7.56 0.29
CA VAL A 150 -10.65 6.24 -0.22
C VAL A 150 -10.02 6.08 -1.59
N ALA A 151 -9.09 5.14 -1.70
CA ALA A 151 -8.36 4.87 -2.94
C ALA A 151 -8.38 3.37 -3.27
N PHE A 152 -8.19 3.09 -4.54
CA PHE A 152 -7.66 1.83 -5.02
C PHE A 152 -6.24 2.14 -5.48
N SER A 153 -5.26 1.38 -5.01
CA SER A 153 -3.87 1.47 -5.44
C SER A 153 -3.20 0.13 -5.19
N ASP A 154 -2.17 -0.14 -5.98
CA ASP A 154 -1.15 -1.12 -5.62
C ASP A 154 0.00 -0.35 -4.96
N GLU A 155 0.47 -0.83 -3.82
CA GLU A 155 1.79 -0.47 -3.29
C GLU A 155 2.81 -1.35 -4.04
N ILE A 156 3.79 -0.71 -4.66
CA ILE A 156 4.76 -1.35 -5.55
C ILE A 156 6.18 -1.07 -5.06
N GLY A 157 7.20 -1.73 -5.63
CA GLY A 157 8.58 -1.50 -5.24
C GLY A 157 8.99 -2.16 -3.92
N HIS A 158 8.34 -3.27 -3.54
CA HIS A 158 8.70 -4.08 -2.36
C HIS A 158 9.02 -5.54 -2.73
N PHE A 159 9.59 -5.73 -3.92
CA PHE A 159 10.07 -7.04 -4.35
C PHE A 159 11.17 -6.89 -5.40
N ASP A 160 12.23 -7.68 -5.24
CA ASP A 160 13.17 -7.97 -6.31
C ASP A 160 13.52 -9.46 -6.39
N PHE A 161 13.83 -9.95 -7.58
CA PHE A 161 14.33 -11.30 -7.78
C PHE A 161 15.76 -11.40 -7.29
N CYS A 162 16.09 -12.50 -6.62
CA CYS A 162 17.45 -12.77 -6.18
C CYS A 162 17.92 -14.13 -6.67
N THR A 163 19.10 -14.15 -7.30
CA THR A 163 19.68 -15.41 -7.81
C THR A 163 20.34 -16.25 -6.70
N LYS A 164 20.75 -15.64 -5.59
CA LYS A 164 21.40 -16.34 -4.47
C LYS A 164 21.30 -15.59 -3.15
N ILE A 165 20.73 -16.25 -2.13
CA ILE A 165 20.57 -15.69 -0.78
C ILE A 165 21.75 -16.09 0.11
N ASP A 166 22.29 -15.14 0.88
CA ASP A 166 23.15 -15.46 2.01
C ASP A 166 22.28 -15.89 3.20
N VAL A 167 22.40 -17.16 3.57
CA VAL A 167 21.60 -17.77 4.65
C VAL A 167 21.87 -17.18 6.04
N ASN A 168 22.99 -16.48 6.24
CA ASN A 168 23.34 -15.89 7.53
C ASN A 168 22.73 -14.50 7.72
N THR A 169 22.57 -13.75 6.63
CA THR A 169 22.03 -12.39 6.68
C THR A 169 20.59 -12.32 6.20
N GLY A 170 20.15 -13.27 5.36
CA GLY A 170 18.86 -13.20 4.69
C GLY A 170 18.81 -12.13 3.58
N SER A 171 19.97 -11.70 3.07
CA SER A 171 20.09 -10.72 1.98
C SER A 171 20.47 -11.41 0.67
N CYS A 172 20.27 -10.72 -0.45
CA CYS A 172 20.82 -11.19 -1.71
C CYS A 172 22.35 -11.09 -1.70
N SER A 173 23.00 -12.09 -2.30
CA SER A 173 24.46 -12.19 -2.44
C SER A 173 24.88 -12.56 -3.85
N GLY A 174 23.91 -12.54 -4.77
CA GLY A 174 24.06 -12.86 -6.18
C GLY A 174 23.78 -11.63 -7.04
N LEU A 175 23.10 -11.89 -8.15
CA LEU A 175 22.45 -10.86 -8.96
C LEU A 175 21.00 -10.66 -8.51
N GLU A 176 20.56 -9.41 -8.57
CA GLU A 176 19.17 -8.97 -8.45
C GLU A 176 18.51 -8.79 -9.83
N GLY A 177 17.24 -8.38 -9.87
CA GLY A 177 16.56 -8.00 -11.11
C GLY A 177 15.96 -9.14 -11.93
N VAL A 178 15.11 -8.75 -12.88
CA VAL A 178 14.48 -9.67 -13.85
C VAL A 178 15.50 -10.22 -14.86
N PRO A 179 15.28 -11.41 -15.45
CA PRO A 179 16.15 -11.91 -16.52
C PRO A 179 16.28 -10.91 -17.69
N GLY A 180 17.51 -10.46 -17.94
CA GLY A 180 17.82 -9.45 -18.97
C GLY A 180 18.19 -8.08 -18.40
N ASP A 181 17.88 -7.86 -17.12
CA ASP A 181 18.16 -6.64 -16.35
C ASP A 181 18.82 -7.02 -15.00
N GLN A 182 19.72 -8.01 -15.04
CA GLN A 182 20.33 -8.53 -13.83
C GLN A 182 21.64 -7.83 -13.52
N GLU A 183 21.77 -7.36 -12.29
CA GLU A 183 22.96 -6.67 -11.81
C GLU A 183 23.37 -7.10 -10.40
N PRO A 184 24.58 -6.76 -9.91
CA PRO A 184 25.01 -7.14 -8.59
C PRO A 184 24.12 -6.52 -7.50
N ALA A 185 23.52 -7.38 -6.67
CA ALA A 185 22.72 -7.01 -5.51
C ALA A 185 23.31 -5.86 -4.68
N ASP A 186 22.45 -4.95 -4.23
CA ASP A 186 22.85 -3.77 -3.50
C ASP A 186 22.37 -3.73 -2.02
N GLY A 187 22.32 -2.55 -1.41
CA GLY A 187 21.98 -2.36 -0.01
C GLY A 187 20.50 -2.53 0.35
N ASP A 188 19.60 -2.45 -0.63
CA ASP A 188 18.16 -2.52 -0.42
C ASP A 188 17.59 -3.96 -0.57
N ASP A 189 18.47 -4.89 -0.91
CA ASP A 189 18.16 -6.24 -1.34
C ASP A 189 18.07 -7.26 -0.16
N ASN A 190 17.13 -6.98 0.76
CA ASN A 190 17.02 -7.64 2.07
C ASN A 190 15.72 -8.43 2.28
N ALA A 191 15.63 -9.13 3.42
CA ALA A 191 14.48 -9.95 3.81
C ALA A 191 14.12 -11.04 2.78
N CYS A 192 15.14 -11.66 2.18
CA CYS A 192 14.99 -12.56 1.07
C CYS A 192 14.53 -13.96 1.46
N PHE A 193 13.77 -14.59 0.57
CA PHE A 193 13.23 -15.93 0.73
C PHE A 193 13.52 -16.78 -0.51
N GLY A 194 13.79 -18.06 -0.29
CA GLY A 194 14.04 -19.02 -1.36
C GLY A 194 12.75 -19.51 -2.01
N ALA A 195 12.84 -19.96 -3.26
CA ALA A 195 11.74 -20.58 -4.01
C ALA A 195 10.97 -21.68 -3.25
N ALA A 196 11.64 -22.44 -2.38
CA ALA A 196 11.01 -23.47 -1.56
C ALA A 196 10.08 -22.94 -0.45
N GLN A 197 10.19 -21.65 -0.11
CA GLN A 197 9.35 -20.98 0.90
C GLN A 197 8.12 -20.32 0.28
N SER A 198 8.09 -20.15 -1.05
CA SER A 198 6.93 -19.57 -1.73
C SER A 198 5.76 -20.55 -1.75
N LEU A 199 4.56 -20.03 -1.47
CA LEU A 199 3.35 -20.85 -1.29
C LEU A 199 2.62 -21.18 -2.59
N ALA A 200 2.83 -20.39 -3.65
CA ALA A 200 2.09 -20.51 -4.91
C ALA A 200 2.99 -20.71 -6.13
N LEU A 201 4.02 -19.88 -6.28
CA LEU A 201 4.95 -19.90 -7.42
C LEU A 201 6.39 -19.97 -6.91
N PRO A 202 7.21 -20.95 -7.31
CA PRO A 202 8.57 -21.09 -6.80
C PRO A 202 9.45 -19.94 -7.30
N VAL A 203 9.51 -18.87 -6.50
CA VAL A 203 10.30 -17.65 -6.78
C VAL A 203 11.24 -17.38 -5.63
N THR A 204 12.48 -17.01 -5.95
CA THR A 204 13.46 -16.53 -4.99
C THR A 204 13.54 -15.02 -5.13
N GLY A 205 13.43 -14.29 -4.03
CA GLY A 205 13.47 -12.83 -4.07
C GLY A 205 13.51 -12.20 -2.68
N CYS A 206 13.62 -10.89 -2.67
CA CYS A 206 13.74 -10.00 -1.52
C CYS A 206 12.44 -9.19 -1.38
N LEU A 207 12.09 -8.79 -0.15
CA LEU A 207 10.80 -8.15 0.17
C LEU A 207 10.95 -6.75 0.76
N ASP A 208 12.19 -6.28 0.89
CA ASP A 208 12.45 -4.92 1.36
C ASP A 208 12.14 -3.91 0.26
N THR A 209 12.20 -2.62 0.60
CA THR A 209 11.95 -1.51 -0.33
C THR A 209 13.01 -1.51 -1.43
N ASN A 210 12.60 -1.67 -2.69
CA ASN A 210 13.44 -1.46 -3.87
C ASN A 210 13.53 0.05 -4.14
N ALA A 211 14.46 0.69 -3.45
CA ALA A 211 14.81 2.10 -3.61
C ALA A 211 15.59 2.34 -4.92
N GLY A 212 16.08 1.27 -5.57
CA GLY A 212 16.65 1.29 -6.92
C GLY A 212 15.64 1.55 -8.05
N PHE A 213 14.34 1.34 -7.82
CA PHE A 213 13.26 1.52 -8.82
C PHE A 213 13.40 0.69 -10.12
N ASP A 214 14.02 -0.47 -10.03
CA ASP A 214 14.40 -1.37 -11.12
C ASP A 214 13.78 -2.77 -10.99
N GLY A 215 13.26 -3.10 -9.80
CA GLY A 215 12.56 -4.35 -9.54
C GLY A 215 11.33 -4.58 -10.46
N PRO A 216 10.73 -5.78 -10.45
CA PRO A 216 9.73 -6.19 -11.45
C PRO A 216 8.51 -5.28 -11.61
N SER A 217 8.13 -4.53 -10.56
CA SER A 217 7.04 -3.56 -10.67
C SER A 217 7.36 -2.35 -11.55
N TYR A 218 8.63 -2.10 -11.83
CA TYR A 218 9.13 -1.04 -12.71
C TYR A 218 9.47 -1.53 -14.12
N GLN A 219 9.11 -2.77 -14.42
CA GLN A 219 9.28 -3.41 -15.72
C GLN A 219 7.93 -3.51 -16.45
N PRO A 220 7.91 -3.61 -17.80
CA PRO A 220 6.67 -3.66 -18.59
C PRO A 220 6.01 -5.04 -18.56
N VAL A 221 5.86 -5.62 -17.37
CA VAL A 221 5.29 -6.96 -17.11
C VAL A 221 3.92 -6.89 -16.42
N TRP A 222 3.35 -5.69 -16.36
CA TRP A 222 1.99 -5.43 -15.88
C TRP A 222 0.92 -5.90 -16.87
N PRO A 223 -0.34 -6.04 -16.42
CA PRO A 223 -1.44 -6.35 -17.32
C PRO A 223 -1.52 -5.38 -18.52
N ASP A 224 -1.46 -5.95 -19.71
CA ASP A 224 -1.52 -5.25 -21.01
C ASP A 224 -2.43 -5.94 -22.05
N GLY A 225 -2.96 -7.11 -21.70
CA GLY A 225 -3.80 -7.95 -22.57
C GLY A 225 -3.11 -9.19 -23.11
N ASP A 226 -1.78 -9.31 -22.98
CA ASP A 226 -1.05 -10.56 -23.23
C ASP A 226 -1.13 -11.47 -22.01
N THR A 227 -2.23 -12.18 -21.87
CA THR A 227 -2.45 -13.10 -20.74
C THR A 227 -1.61 -14.38 -20.82
N VAL A 228 -0.77 -14.55 -21.85
CA VAL A 228 0.17 -15.67 -21.93
C VAL A 228 1.41 -15.37 -21.11
N HIS A 229 1.88 -14.13 -21.14
CA HIS A 229 3.12 -13.70 -20.49
C HIS A 229 2.90 -12.82 -19.26
N HIS A 230 1.78 -12.09 -19.20
CA HIS A 230 1.49 -11.11 -18.15
C HIS A 230 0.19 -11.46 -17.39
N PRO A 231 0.05 -11.00 -16.13
CA PRO A 231 -1.16 -11.21 -15.35
C PRO A 231 -2.39 -10.56 -15.99
N THR A 232 -3.57 -11.10 -15.68
CA THR A 232 -4.83 -10.46 -16.04
C THR A 232 -5.10 -9.27 -15.12
N ALA A 233 -5.60 -8.16 -15.67
CA ALA A 233 -5.88 -6.96 -14.90
C ALA A 233 -6.98 -7.17 -13.86
N VAL A 234 -6.79 -6.60 -12.67
CA VAL A 234 -7.90 -6.36 -11.73
C VAL A 234 -8.77 -5.26 -12.31
N LEU A 235 -10.05 -5.57 -12.54
CA LEU A 235 -11.02 -4.61 -13.04
C LEU A 235 -12.00 -4.21 -11.95
N PHE A 236 -12.23 -2.90 -11.77
CA PHE A 236 -13.11 -2.38 -10.73
C PHE A 236 -14.02 -1.25 -11.25
N SER A 237 -15.06 -0.92 -10.49
CA SER A 237 -15.96 0.21 -10.76
C SER A 237 -15.64 1.42 -9.88
N SER A 238 -16.10 2.59 -10.31
CA SER A 238 -16.65 3.66 -9.45
C SER A 238 -16.94 3.26 -8.01
N PRO A 239 -16.16 3.60 -6.95
CA PRO A 239 -16.67 3.45 -5.60
C PRO A 239 -17.96 4.27 -5.43
N ARG A 240 -18.82 3.82 -4.52
CA ARG A 240 -20.09 4.48 -4.19
C ARG A 240 -20.20 4.70 -2.69
N THR A 241 -21.02 5.66 -2.31
CA THR A 241 -21.23 6.12 -0.93
C THR A 241 -22.71 6.29 -0.61
N GLY A 242 -23.00 6.80 0.58
CA GLY A 242 -24.35 7.00 1.10
C GLY A 242 -25.03 5.71 1.55
N ALA A 243 -26.27 5.84 2.04
CA ALA A 243 -27.06 4.69 2.48
C ALA A 243 -27.25 3.69 1.32
N GLY A 244 -26.86 2.44 1.56
CA GLY A 244 -26.93 1.37 0.56
C GLY A 244 -25.95 1.52 -0.62
N TYR A 245 -24.94 2.39 -0.53
CA TYR A 245 -23.90 2.57 -1.55
C TYR A 245 -24.46 2.92 -2.94
N THR A 246 -25.45 3.80 -2.96
CA THR A 246 -26.18 4.17 -4.20
C THR A 246 -25.73 5.50 -4.79
N VAL A 247 -24.91 6.27 -4.07
CA VAL A 247 -24.48 7.62 -4.47
C VAL A 247 -23.07 7.56 -5.07
N PRO A 248 -22.84 8.02 -6.31
CA PRO A 248 -21.49 8.12 -6.85
C PRO A 248 -20.68 9.20 -6.13
N TYR A 249 -19.37 9.00 -5.99
CA TYR A 249 -18.49 10.11 -5.62
C TYR A 249 -18.50 11.19 -6.70
N GLN A 250 -18.56 12.44 -6.30
CA GLN A 250 -18.62 13.57 -7.23
C GLN A 250 -17.25 13.93 -7.83
N GLN A 251 -16.17 13.49 -7.18
CA GLN A 251 -14.80 13.78 -7.57
C GLN A 251 -13.91 12.57 -7.25
N ALA A 252 -12.91 12.38 -8.10
CA ALA A 252 -11.78 11.47 -7.88
C ALA A 252 -10.53 12.12 -8.47
N ALA A 253 -9.36 11.61 -8.13
CA ALA A 253 -8.08 12.14 -8.60
C ALA A 253 -7.13 10.99 -8.90
N PHE A 254 -6.20 11.24 -9.82
CA PHE A 254 -4.95 10.49 -9.87
C PHE A 254 -3.96 11.17 -8.94
N GLU A 255 -3.30 10.38 -8.10
CA GLU A 255 -2.30 10.85 -7.13
C GLU A 255 -1.16 9.83 -7.12
N ALA A 256 0.07 10.29 -6.94
CA ALA A 256 1.24 9.45 -6.71
C ALA A 256 2.22 10.20 -5.80
N ASP A 257 2.75 9.53 -4.79
CA ASP A 257 3.70 10.03 -3.79
C ASP A 257 5.17 9.96 -4.24
N LEU A 258 5.42 9.91 -5.56
CA LEU A 258 6.77 9.89 -6.12
C LEU A 258 7.69 10.97 -5.51
N PRO A 259 7.27 12.25 -5.33
CA PRO A 259 8.14 13.24 -4.70
C PRO A 259 8.57 12.92 -3.26
N ARG A 260 7.85 12.06 -2.52
CA ARG A 260 8.27 11.55 -1.20
C ARG A 260 9.41 10.55 -1.32
N ILE A 261 9.26 9.60 -2.24
CA ILE A 261 10.17 8.44 -2.35
C ILE A 261 11.35 8.72 -3.29
N GLU A 262 11.34 9.84 -4.03
CA GLU A 262 12.46 10.30 -4.85
C GLU A 262 13.41 11.26 -4.10
N THR A 263 13.30 11.38 -2.78
CA THR A 263 14.16 12.28 -1.99
C THR A 263 15.53 11.68 -1.70
N ALA A 264 16.46 12.52 -1.24
CA ALA A 264 17.83 12.10 -0.94
C ALA A 264 17.93 11.03 0.17
N ASP A 265 17.01 10.99 1.13
CA ASP A 265 16.94 9.93 2.15
C ASP A 265 16.50 8.57 1.59
N PHE A 266 15.92 8.55 0.39
CA PHE A 266 15.61 7.36 -0.42
C PHE A 266 16.55 7.20 -1.63
N GLY A 267 17.69 7.92 -1.66
CA GLY A 267 18.67 7.82 -2.75
C GLY A 267 18.36 8.68 -4.00
N GLY A 268 17.21 9.35 -4.05
CA GLY A 268 16.80 10.18 -5.18
C GLY A 268 17.30 11.65 -5.13
N SER A 269 16.78 12.46 -6.06
CA SER A 269 17.19 13.87 -6.24
C SER A 269 16.07 14.90 -6.13
N CYS A 270 14.84 14.46 -5.85
CA CYS A 270 13.69 15.34 -5.70
C CYS A 270 13.84 16.28 -4.49
N ASN A 271 13.72 17.57 -4.75
CA ASN A 271 13.71 18.60 -3.73
C ASN A 271 12.26 18.96 -3.36
N GLN A 272 11.83 18.54 -2.17
CA GLN A 272 10.46 18.73 -1.69
C GLN A 272 10.07 20.19 -1.39
N VAL A 273 11.00 21.14 -1.48
CA VAL A 273 10.71 22.58 -1.29
C VAL A 273 10.51 23.27 -2.63
N THR A 274 11.33 22.93 -3.63
CA THR A 274 11.34 23.62 -4.94
C THR A 274 10.68 22.82 -6.05
N GLY A 275 10.51 21.50 -5.87
CA GLY A 275 10.09 20.56 -6.91
C GLY A 275 11.19 20.20 -7.90
N ALA A 276 12.41 20.73 -7.73
CA ALA A 276 13.52 20.43 -8.63
C ALA A 276 13.94 18.96 -8.50
N GLY A 277 14.11 18.26 -9.63
CA GLY A 277 14.55 16.86 -9.66
C GLY A 277 13.44 15.82 -9.45
N CYS A 278 12.21 16.23 -9.13
CA CYS A 278 11.08 15.31 -9.00
C CYS A 278 10.58 14.90 -10.39
N THR A 279 10.21 13.63 -10.55
CA THR A 279 9.81 13.06 -11.84
C THR A 279 8.50 12.25 -11.73
N LYS A 280 7.79 12.07 -12.84
CA LYS A 280 6.56 11.24 -12.88
C LYS A 280 6.84 9.76 -13.19
N ILE A 281 8.09 9.47 -13.49
CA ILE A 281 8.65 8.14 -13.67
C ILE A 281 9.91 8.18 -12.82
N PRO A 282 10.05 7.32 -11.80
CA PRO A 282 11.19 7.35 -10.91
C PRO A 282 12.50 7.17 -11.67
N ILE A 283 13.55 7.81 -11.18
CA ILE A 283 14.91 7.61 -11.67
C ILE A 283 15.50 6.46 -10.88
N THR A 284 15.99 5.46 -11.60
CA THR A 284 16.67 4.31 -11.00
C THR A 284 18.03 4.70 -10.41
N ASP A 285 18.59 3.84 -9.58
CA ASP A 285 19.97 3.93 -9.10
C ASP A 285 21.02 3.93 -10.24
N ASP A 286 20.65 3.34 -11.38
CA ASP A 286 21.32 3.38 -12.68
C ASP A 286 21.26 4.76 -13.40
N LYS A 287 20.57 5.72 -12.77
CA LYS A 287 20.38 7.11 -13.21
C LYS A 287 19.64 7.25 -14.54
N GLN A 288 18.80 6.28 -14.86
CA GLN A 288 17.86 6.33 -15.97
C GLN A 288 16.42 6.37 -15.44
N PRO A 289 15.44 6.88 -16.19
CA PRO A 289 14.05 6.64 -15.84
C PRO A 289 13.74 5.15 -15.83
N ALA A 290 12.99 4.69 -14.84
CA ALA A 290 12.46 3.33 -14.79
C ALA A 290 11.80 2.95 -16.13
N ALA A 291 11.99 1.69 -16.55
CA ALA A 291 11.50 1.20 -17.84
C ALA A 291 9.97 1.29 -17.95
N PHE A 292 9.27 1.21 -16.82
CA PHE A 292 7.82 1.28 -16.72
C PHE A 292 7.36 1.83 -15.37
N TYR A 293 6.20 2.49 -15.36
CA TYR A 293 5.48 2.82 -14.14
C TYR A 293 3.99 2.64 -14.42
N PRO A 294 3.24 1.90 -13.58
CA PRO A 294 1.86 1.55 -13.88
C PRO A 294 0.96 2.79 -13.94
N TYR A 295 -0.04 2.72 -14.80
CA TYR A 295 -1.06 3.78 -14.93
C TYR A 295 -2.46 3.18 -15.01
N TYR A 296 -3.46 4.04 -14.81
CA TYR A 296 -4.85 3.64 -14.80
C TYR A 296 -5.44 3.79 -16.19
N SER A 297 -6.27 2.83 -16.58
CA SER A 297 -7.04 2.88 -17.81
C SER A 297 -8.50 2.61 -17.50
N THR A 298 -9.40 3.23 -18.26
CA THR A 298 -10.79 2.79 -18.33
C THR A 298 -10.97 1.92 -19.56
N VAL A 299 -11.72 0.83 -19.42
CA VAL A 299 -11.96 -0.17 -20.47
C VAL A 299 -13.45 -0.42 -20.65
N SER A 300 -13.84 -0.79 -21.86
CA SER A 300 -15.18 -1.28 -22.15
C SER A 300 -15.24 -2.79 -21.98
N THR A 301 -16.12 -3.26 -21.11
CA THR A 301 -16.40 -4.69 -20.91
C THR A 301 -17.84 -5.03 -21.29
N GLY A 302 -18.18 -6.32 -21.35
CA GLY A 302 -19.57 -6.76 -21.51
C GLY A 302 -20.51 -6.28 -20.38
N ALA A 303 -19.96 -5.93 -19.22
CA ALA A 303 -20.68 -5.39 -18.07
C ALA A 303 -20.59 -3.84 -17.96
N GLY A 304 -20.13 -3.18 -19.02
CA GLY A 304 -19.95 -1.72 -19.10
C GLY A 304 -18.52 -1.26 -18.82
N CYS A 305 -18.38 0.04 -18.55
CA CYS A 305 -17.13 0.70 -18.20
C CYS A 305 -16.51 0.11 -16.93
N ARG A 306 -15.20 -0.16 -16.92
CA ARG A 306 -14.41 -0.51 -15.73
C ARG A 306 -13.08 0.21 -15.72
N TRP A 307 -12.51 0.40 -14.54
CA TRP A 307 -11.11 0.77 -14.34
C TRP A 307 -10.23 -0.46 -14.34
N GLY A 308 -8.96 -0.29 -14.72
CA GLY A 308 -7.87 -1.22 -14.49
C GLY A 308 -6.56 -0.47 -14.27
N ILE A 309 -5.58 -1.13 -13.66
CA ILE A 309 -4.23 -0.62 -13.42
C ILE A 309 -3.21 -1.51 -14.15
N GLY A 310 -2.11 -0.91 -14.58
CA GLY A 310 -1.02 -1.59 -15.26
C GLY A 310 -0.61 -0.80 -16.48
N SER A 311 -1.08 -1.21 -17.65
CA SER A 311 -0.76 -0.57 -18.94
C SER A 311 -2.02 -0.15 -19.71
N THR A 312 -1.87 0.08 -21.02
CA THR A 312 -2.99 0.23 -21.95
C THR A 312 -3.63 -1.14 -22.15
N LEU A 313 -4.84 -1.32 -21.64
CA LEU A 313 -5.53 -2.60 -21.64
C LEU A 313 -6.36 -2.82 -22.93
N PRO A 314 -6.75 -4.06 -23.25
CA PRO A 314 -7.70 -4.32 -24.33
C PRO A 314 -9.02 -3.57 -24.13
N ASN A 315 -9.59 -3.03 -25.22
CA ASN A 315 -10.81 -2.23 -25.20
C ASN A 315 -10.72 -0.94 -24.34
N THR A 316 -9.52 -0.36 -24.21
CA THR A 316 -9.33 0.93 -23.53
C THR A 316 -10.21 2.01 -24.15
N ILE A 317 -10.98 2.68 -23.29
CA ILE A 317 -11.75 3.90 -23.56
C ILE A 317 -10.83 5.12 -23.40
N SER A 318 -10.03 5.14 -22.34
CA SER A 318 -9.06 6.20 -22.04
C SER A 318 -7.94 5.66 -21.15
N ASP A 319 -6.69 5.93 -21.51
CA ASP A 319 -5.49 5.73 -20.68
C ASP A 319 -5.08 7.02 -19.94
N PHE A 320 -5.88 8.08 -20.06
CA PHE A 320 -5.68 9.39 -19.41
C PHE A 320 -4.31 10.02 -19.67
N GLY A 321 -3.66 9.68 -20.79
CA GLY A 321 -2.31 10.16 -21.08
C GLY A 321 -1.21 9.41 -20.30
N ARG A 322 -1.52 8.20 -19.82
CA ARG A 322 -0.60 7.28 -19.12
C ARG A 322 -0.05 7.93 -17.85
N ASN A 323 1.26 7.91 -17.62
CA ASN A 323 1.88 8.53 -16.45
C ASN A 323 1.63 10.04 -16.32
N ASN A 324 1.22 10.73 -17.39
CA ASN A 324 0.83 12.13 -17.27
C ASN A 324 -0.50 12.33 -16.52
N GLN A 325 -1.26 11.26 -16.27
CA GLN A 325 -2.55 11.31 -15.59
C GLN A 325 -2.48 11.93 -14.18
N VAL A 326 -1.35 11.76 -13.46
CA VAL A 326 -1.18 12.27 -12.08
C VAL A 326 -0.97 13.77 -12.00
N GLY A 327 -0.86 14.51 -13.12
CA GLY A 327 -0.88 15.98 -13.09
C GLY A 327 0.38 16.63 -12.52
N ASP A 328 0.22 17.73 -11.79
CA ASP A 328 1.31 18.58 -11.33
C ASP A 328 1.69 18.30 -9.87
N LEU A 329 2.85 18.80 -9.44
CA LEU A 329 3.32 18.70 -8.06
C LEU A 329 2.30 19.31 -7.09
N LEU A 330 2.08 18.59 -6.00
CA LEU A 330 1.17 18.95 -4.93
C LEU A 330 1.96 19.15 -3.63
N ALA A 331 1.92 20.38 -3.13
CA ALA A 331 2.39 20.68 -1.80
C ALA A 331 1.33 20.31 -0.74
N LEU A 332 1.75 19.52 0.24
CA LEU A 332 0.97 19.08 1.38
C LEU A 332 1.39 19.83 2.64
N THR A 333 0.44 20.05 3.55
CA THR A 333 0.70 20.71 4.83
C THR A 333 0.78 19.68 5.96
N TYR A 334 1.90 19.68 6.67
CA TYR A 334 2.19 18.80 7.79
C TYR A 334 2.38 19.59 9.09
N THR A 335 2.17 18.92 10.22
CA THR A 335 2.55 19.45 11.53
C THR A 335 4.07 19.47 11.65
N ASN A 336 4.63 20.61 12.08
CA ASN A 336 6.07 20.73 12.34
C ASN A 336 6.30 21.57 13.59
N GLY A 337 6.68 20.92 14.70
CA GLY A 337 6.81 21.60 15.98
C GLY A 337 5.47 22.20 16.43
N HIS A 338 5.52 23.47 16.86
CA HIS A 338 4.33 24.25 17.20
C HIS A 338 3.64 24.91 15.98
N GLY A 339 4.07 24.59 14.76
CA GLY A 339 3.54 25.18 13.53
C GLY A 339 3.25 24.13 12.46
N THR A 340 3.26 24.59 11.21
CA THR A 340 3.06 23.74 10.03
C THR A 340 4.18 23.96 9.01
N VAL A 341 4.48 22.93 8.24
CA VAL A 341 5.36 23.01 7.08
C VAL A 341 4.58 22.59 5.84
N SER A 342 4.90 23.21 4.69
CA SER A 342 4.42 22.76 3.40
C SER A 342 5.56 22.07 2.67
N VAL A 343 5.34 20.83 2.23
CA VAL A 343 6.32 20.03 1.48
C VAL A 343 5.65 19.41 0.26
N ILE A 344 6.38 19.31 -0.84
CA ILE A 344 5.95 18.65 -2.06
C ILE A 344 6.21 17.15 -1.89
N GLU A 345 5.13 16.39 -1.76
CA GLU A 345 5.17 14.95 -1.50
C GLU A 345 4.47 14.16 -2.61
N ASP A 346 3.53 14.78 -3.33
CA ASP A 346 2.71 14.08 -4.32
C ASP A 346 2.70 14.81 -5.68
N TYR A 347 2.32 14.09 -6.73
CA TYR A 347 1.65 14.64 -7.90
C TYR A 347 0.14 14.45 -7.76
N ARG A 348 -0.68 15.41 -8.25
CA ARG A 348 -2.13 15.22 -8.30
C ARG A 348 -2.83 15.85 -9.49
N ASN A 349 -3.82 15.13 -10.02
CA ASN A 349 -4.78 15.63 -10.99
C ASN A 349 -6.21 15.27 -10.60
N ILE A 350 -7.04 16.27 -10.31
CA ILE A 350 -8.45 16.07 -9.97
C ILE A 350 -9.26 15.94 -11.26
N MET A 351 -10.01 14.85 -11.38
CA MET A 351 -10.88 14.61 -12.53
C MET A 351 -12.18 15.41 -12.39
N SER A 352 -12.64 16.00 -13.50
CA SER A 352 -13.89 16.75 -13.56
C SER A 352 -15.14 15.87 -13.60
N ASN A 353 -15.00 14.62 -14.04
CA ASN A 353 -16.03 13.59 -14.03
C ASN A 353 -15.39 12.28 -13.57
N VAL A 354 -16.10 11.49 -12.76
CA VAL A 354 -15.67 10.16 -12.35
C VAL A 354 -16.25 9.14 -13.34
N PRO A 355 -15.45 8.55 -14.25
CA PRO A 355 -15.94 7.53 -15.16
C PRO A 355 -16.02 6.18 -14.45
N CYS A 356 -16.87 5.30 -15.00
CA CYS A 356 -17.19 3.99 -14.45
C CYS A 356 -17.60 4.02 -12.96
#